data_AF-A0A5Q0BSQ5-F1
#
_entry.id   AF-A0A5Q0BSQ5-F1
#
_cell.length_a   1.000
_cell.length_b   1.000
_cell.length_c   1.000
_cell.angle_alpha   90.00
_cell.angle_beta   90.00
_cell.angle_gamma   90.00
#
_symmetry.space_group_name_H-M   'P 1'
#
loop_
_entity.id
_entity.type
_entity.pdbx_description
1 polymer ?
#
loop_
_entity_poly.entity_id
_entity_poly.type
_entity_poly.pdbx_seq_one_letter_code
_entity_poly.pdbx_strand_id
1 'polypeptide(L)' 'MFLATVDDRVSSTAIDDMGNQGIHLVVPESLKGSNETCYKNKKNVITFRAFFDEEISFKRPGCVEPE' A
#
# COMPACT_ATOMS: atom_id res chain seq x y z
N MET A 1 -5.27 -6.73 -7.90
CA MET A 1 -5.19 -7.63 -6.72
C MET A 1 -4.34 -6.94 -5.65
N PHE A 2 -4.63 -7.10 -4.35
CA PHE A 2 -3.87 -6.44 -3.29
C PHE A 2 -3.10 -7.47 -2.46
N LEU A 3 -1.80 -7.23 -2.24
CA LEU A 3 -0.93 -8.07 -1.44
C LEU A 3 -0.45 -7.27 -0.21
N ALA A 4 -0.93 -7.62 0.97
CA ALA A 4 -0.47 -6.99 2.21
C ALA A 4 0.85 -7.60 2.66
N THR A 5 1.85 -6.76 2.93
CA THR A 5 3.13 -7.20 3.48
C THR A 5 3.67 -6.21 4.51
N VAL A 6 4.34 -6.75 5.52
CA VAL A 6 5.11 -5.99 6.51
C VAL A 6 6.63 -6.16 6.31
N ASP A 7 7.02 -6.78 5.19
CA ASP A 7 8.41 -7.00 4.86
C ASP A 7 9.05 -5.74 4.24
N ASP A 8 10.23 -5.37 4.74
CA ASP A 8 11.01 -4.20 4.27
C ASP A 8 12.01 -4.58 3.16
N ARG A 9 12.21 -5.89 2.92
CA ARG A 9 13.28 -6.42 2.07
C ARG A 9 12.82 -6.73 0.64
N VAL A 10 11.62 -6.30 0.24
CA VAL A 10 11.14 -6.51 -1.12
C VAL A 10 11.92 -5.60 -2.07
N SER A 11 12.63 -6.22 -3.00
CA SER A 11 13.46 -5.51 -3.97
C SER A 11 12.60 -4.67 -4.94
N SER A 12 13.13 -3.52 -5.36
CA SER A 12 12.49 -2.61 -6.32
C SER A 12 12.08 -3.29 -7.62
N THR A 13 12.82 -4.31 -8.06
CA THR A 13 12.51 -5.15 -9.23
C THR A 13 11.30 -6.04 -8.99
N ALA A 14 11.18 -6.66 -7.81
CA ALA A 14 10.03 -7.50 -7.46
C ALA A 14 8.75 -6.66 -7.37
N ILE A 15 8.84 -5.46 -6.81
CA ILE A 15 7.73 -4.50 -6.77
C ILE A 15 7.31 -4.13 -8.19
N ASP A 16 8.26 -3.86 -9.08
CA ASP A 16 7.99 -3.48 -10.48
C ASP A 16 7.26 -4.59 -11.23
N ASP A 17 7.75 -5.83 -11.11
CA ASP A 17 7.16 -7.01 -11.70
C ASP A 17 5.73 -7.25 -11.18
N MET A 18 5.53 -7.14 -9.86
CA MET A 18 4.20 -7.20 -9.24
C MET A 18 3.27 -6.09 -9.79
N GLY A 19 3.78 -4.88 -9.98
CA GLY A 19 3.04 -3.77 -10.59
C GLY A 19 2.64 -4.07 -12.04
N ASN A 20 3.54 -4.66 -12.83
CA ASN A 20 3.28 -5.06 -14.21
C ASN A 20 2.23 -6.19 -14.29
N GLN A 21 2.16 -7.03 -13.27
CA GLN A 21 1.11 -8.04 -13.11
C GLN A 21 -0.23 -7.48 -12.57
N GLY A 22 -0.32 -6.18 -12.27
CA GLY A 22 -1.53 -5.57 -11.68
C GLY A 22 -1.73 -5.90 -10.19
N ILE A 23 -0.64 -6.23 -9.49
CA ILE A 23 -0.61 -6.49 -8.06
C ILE A 23 -0.16 -5.21 -7.33
N HIS A 24 -0.99 -4.77 -6.38
CA HIS A 24 -0.72 -3.61 -5.55
C HIS A 24 -0.27 -4.08 -4.17
N LEU A 25 0.89 -3.61 -3.70
CA LEU A 25 1.36 -3.93 -2.36
C LEU A 25 0.73 -2.98 -1.35
N VAL A 26 0.23 -3.53 -0.26
CA VAL A 26 -0.24 -2.77 0.90
C VAL A 26 0.80 -2.90 2.01
N VAL A 27 1.39 -1.78 2.40
CA VAL A 27 2.40 -1.71 3.46
C VAL A 27 1.97 -0.76 4.58
N PRO A 28 2.43 -0.94 5.82
CA PRO A 28 2.30 0.07 6.87
C PRO A 28 3.03 1.37 6.53
N GLU A 29 2.50 2.50 7.03
CA GLU A 29 3.09 3.82 6.85
C GLU A 29 4.53 3.89 7.39
N SER A 30 4.82 3.16 8.46
CA SER A 30 6.17 3.03 9.01
C SER A 30 7.17 2.51 7.96
N LEU A 31 6.80 1.50 7.17
CA LEU A 31 7.68 0.94 6.12
C LEU A 31 7.74 1.84 4.88
N LYS A 32 6.62 2.46 4.48
CA LYS A 32 6.64 3.39 3.34
C LYS A 32 7.40 4.68 3.66
N GLY A 33 7.43 5.09 4.94
CA GLY A 33 8.17 6.26 5.41
C GLY A 33 9.67 6.02 5.59
N SER A 34 10.09 4.78 5.80
CA SER A 34 11.48 4.38 5.97
C SER A 34 12.34 4.72 4.75
N ASN A 35 13.55 5.24 4.98
CA ASN A 35 14.55 5.46 3.93
C ASN A 35 15.25 4.17 3.48
N GLU A 36 15.05 3.06 4.20
CA GLU A 36 15.58 1.75 3.83
C GLU A 36 14.78 1.10 2.70
N THR A 37 13.53 1.53 2.46
CA THR A 37 12.67 0.91 1.45
C THR A 37 12.66 1.62 0.11
N CYS A 38 12.58 0.83 -0.96
CA CYS A 38 12.28 1.33 -2.29
C CYS A 38 10.78 1.64 -2.52
N TYR A 39 9.97 1.68 -1.46
CA TYR A 39 8.51 1.80 -1.53
C TYR A 39 8.02 3.22 -1.82
N LYS A 40 8.75 4.28 -1.40
CA LYS A 40 8.32 5.69 -1.55
C LYS A 40 8.06 6.10 -3.00
N ASN A 41 8.89 5.62 -3.92
CA ASN A 41 8.85 6.04 -5.33
C ASN A 41 8.02 5.12 -6.24
N LYS A 42 7.38 4.08 -5.69
CA LYS A 42 6.63 3.08 -6.47
C LYS A 42 5.13 3.35 -6.38
N LYS A 43 4.48 3.57 -7.54
CA LYS A 43 3.04 3.90 -7.64
C LYS A 43 2.13 2.73 -7.25
N ASN A 44 2.65 1.52 -7.39
CA ASN A 44 2.03 0.23 -7.10
C ASN A 44 2.16 -0.19 -5.63
N VAL A 45 2.70 0.69 -4.78
CA VAL A 45 2.76 0.49 -3.32
C VAL A 45 1.84 1.50 -2.66
N ILE A 46 0.83 1.01 -1.93
CA ILE A 46 -0.13 1.82 -1.18
C ILE A 46 0.04 1.56 0.32
N THR A 47 -0.31 2.56 1.14
CA THR A 47 -0.29 2.37 2.59
C THR A 47 -1.57 1.72 3.05
N PHE A 48 -1.58 1.11 4.23
CA PHE A 48 -2.84 0.71 4.88
C PHE A 48 -3.81 1.89 4.93
N ARG A 49 -3.35 3.09 5.29
CA ARG A 49 -4.24 4.26 5.31
C ARG A 49 -4.87 4.58 3.95
N ALA A 50 -4.07 4.59 2.88
CA ALA A 50 -4.58 4.81 1.52
C ALA A 50 -5.52 3.68 1.08
N PHE A 51 -5.18 2.43 1.37
CA PHE A 51 -6.05 1.28 1.08
C PHE A 51 -7.39 1.39 1.80
N PHE A 52 -7.38 1.73 3.09
CA PHE A 52 -8.61 1.89 3.87
C PHE A 52 -9.41 3.11 3.39
N ASP A 53 -8.77 4.22 3.06
CA ASP A 53 -9.47 5.40 2.56
C ASP A 53 -10.07 5.17 1.17
N GLU A 54 -9.29 4.65 0.23
CA GLU A 54 -9.74 4.43 -1.15
C GLU A 54 -10.72 3.27 -1.28
N GLU A 55 -10.54 2.16 -0.55
CA GLU A 55 -11.44 1.00 -0.68
C GLU A 55 -12.58 1.02 0.34
N ILE A 56 -12.35 1.45 1.60
CA ILE A 56 -13.37 1.36 2.65
C ILE A 56 -14.23 2.62 2.70
N SER A 57 -13.65 3.83 2.64
CA SER A 57 -14.46 5.06 2.59
C SER A 57 -15.30 5.11 1.31
N PHE A 58 -14.77 4.59 0.19
CA PHE A 58 -15.50 4.55 -1.07
C PHE A 58 -16.59 3.46 -1.10
N LYS A 59 -16.35 2.26 -0.55
CA LYS A 59 -17.37 1.19 -0.51
C LYS A 59 -18.37 1.32 0.63
N ARG A 60 -18.04 2.02 1.72
CA ARG A 60 -18.88 2.18 2.91
C ARG A 60 -18.76 3.60 3.48
N PRO A 61 -19.38 4.61 2.86
CA PRO A 61 -19.33 5.99 3.31
C PRO A 61 -20.00 6.26 4.68
N GLY A 62 -20.59 5.23 5.34
CA GLY A 62 -21.34 5.38 6.59
C GLY A 62 -20.61 4.94 7.87
N CYS A 63 -19.33 4.54 7.81
CA CYS A 63 -18.58 4.04 8.97
C CYS A 63 -17.51 5.01 9.52
N VAL A 64 -17.62 6.29 9.17
CA VAL A 64 -16.92 7.35 9.90
C VAL A 64 -17.88 7.85 10.97
N GLU A 65 -17.69 7.40 12.21
CA GLU A 65 -18.39 7.98 13.35
C GLU A 65 -17.84 9.42 13.51
N PRO A 66 -18.70 10.45 13.47
CA PRO A 66 -18.25 11.81 13.70
C PRO A 66 -17.89 11.97 15.19
N GLU A 67 -16.64 12.34 15.48
CA GLU A 67 -16.27 12.94 16.78
C GLU A 67 -16.83 14.36 16.92
#